data_AF-A0A430PY03-F1
#
_entry.id   AF-A0A430PY03-F1
#
_cell.length_a   1.000
_cell.length_b   1.000
_cell.length_c   1.000
_cell.angle_alpha   90.00
_cell.angle_beta   90.00
_cell.angle_gamma   90.00
#
_symmetry.space_group_name_H-M   'P 1'
#
loop_
_entity.id
_entity.type
_entity.pdbx_description
1 polymer ?
#
loop_
_entity_poly.entity_id
_entity_poly.type
_entity_poly.pdbx_seq_one_letter_code
_entity_poly.pdbx_strand_id
1 'polypeptide(L)'
;MPTNNYVECSFWNFDSLFQPQQHPARDSHDTFFLADPEISDINNTVESCYIDKVRTVHSQGAFGSRGYQSPWLIEEAEKNLLRTHTTAVSARMLHALSK
;
A
#
# COMPACT_ATOMS: atom_id res chain seq x y z
N MET A 1 -9.08 10.76 13.51
CA MET A 1 -8.02 10.68 12.49
C MET A 1 -8.34 11.67 11.38
N PRO A 2 -7.39 12.50 10.96
CA PRO A 2 -7.55 13.34 9.77
C PRO A 2 -7.66 12.46 8.51
N THR A 3 -8.60 12.77 7.64
CA THR A 3 -8.89 12.03 6.37
C THR A 3 -8.69 12.92 5.14
N ASN A 4 -7.95 14.03 5.31
CA ASN A 4 -7.73 15.11 4.35
C ASN A 4 -6.75 14.74 3.21
N ASN A 5 -6.88 13.53 2.68
CA ASN A 5 -6.11 12.98 1.58
C ASN A 5 -7.03 12.17 0.65
N TYR A 6 -7.42 12.78 -0.47
CA TYR A 6 -8.16 12.05 -1.52
C TYR A 6 -7.25 11.20 -2.38
N VAL A 7 -6.03 11.69 -2.63
CA VAL A 7 -4.98 10.94 -3.29
C VAL A 7 -4.28 10.09 -2.25
N GLU A 8 -4.10 8.81 -2.58
CA GLU A 8 -3.27 7.88 -1.82
C GLU A 8 -2.31 7.14 -2.74
N CYS A 9 -1.16 6.75 -2.19
CA CYS A 9 -0.32 5.77 -2.87
C CYS A 9 -0.88 4.36 -2.64
N SER A 10 -0.64 3.48 -3.61
CA SER A 10 -1.11 2.10 -3.58
C SER A 10 -0.58 1.33 -2.37
N PHE A 11 0.58 1.71 -1.83
CA PHE A 11 1.11 1.16 -0.58
C PHE A 11 0.13 1.32 0.59
N TRP A 12 -0.35 2.54 0.87
CA TRP A 12 -1.27 2.78 1.98
C TRP A 12 -2.67 2.28 1.70
N ASN A 13 -3.10 2.34 0.44
CA ASN A 13 -4.44 1.89 0.08
C ASN A 13 -4.55 0.36 0.01
N PHE A 14 -3.48 -0.38 -0.30
CA PHE A 14 -3.55 -1.83 -0.50
C PHE A 14 -2.46 -2.60 0.24
N ASP A 15 -1.18 -2.32 -0.02
CA ASP A 15 -0.09 -3.20 0.43
C ASP A 15 0.05 -3.25 1.96
N SER A 16 -0.10 -2.11 2.64
CA SER A 16 -0.07 -1.99 4.11
C SER A 16 -1.20 -2.75 4.82
N LEU A 17 -2.30 -3.00 4.09
CA LEU A 17 -3.46 -3.76 4.53
C LEU A 17 -3.35 -5.26 4.20
N PHE A 18 -2.19 -5.70 3.73
CA PHE A 18 -1.96 -7.07 3.27
C PHE A 18 -2.87 -7.49 2.10
N GLN A 19 -3.30 -6.55 1.25
CA GLN A 19 -4.01 -6.87 0.01
C GLN A 19 -3.00 -7.17 -1.12
N PRO A 20 -3.08 -8.33 -1.80
CA PRO A 20 -2.07 -8.71 -2.79
C PRO A 20 -2.10 -7.81 -4.02
N GLN A 21 -0.96 -7.67 -4.70
CA GLN A 21 -0.83 -6.82 -5.90
C GLN A 21 -1.66 -7.31 -7.09
N GLN A 22 -1.92 -8.62 -7.17
CA GLN A 22 -2.73 -9.25 -8.22
C GLN A 22 -4.23 -9.28 -7.89
N HIS A 23 -4.67 -8.55 -6.86
CA HIS A 23 -6.07 -8.54 -6.45
C HIS A 23 -6.93 -7.75 -7.48
N PRO A 24 -8.08 -8.29 -7.94
CA PRO A 24 -8.93 -7.63 -8.96
C PRO A 24 -9.33 -6.19 -8.60
N ALA A 25 -9.53 -5.89 -7.31
CA ALA A 25 -9.84 -4.53 -6.86
C ALA A 25 -8.74 -3.49 -7.16
N ARG A 26 -7.53 -3.92 -7.59
CA ARG A 26 -6.44 -3.04 -8.03
C ARG A 26 -6.44 -2.80 -9.55
N ASP A 27 -7.37 -3.40 -10.27
CA ASP A 27 -7.49 -3.20 -11.71
C ASP A 27 -8.01 -1.79 -12.01
N SER A 28 -7.60 -1.25 -13.16
CA SER A 28 -7.98 0.09 -13.63
C SER A 28 -9.48 0.27 -13.84
N HIS A 29 -10.23 -0.83 -13.97
CA HIS A 29 -11.69 -0.80 -14.06
C HIS A 29 -12.36 -0.46 -12.71
N ASP A 30 -11.73 -0.82 -11.59
CA ASP A 30 -12.28 -0.64 -10.24
C ASP A 30 -11.61 0.51 -9.47
N THR A 31 -10.42 0.93 -9.89
CA THR A 31 -9.61 1.95 -9.22
C THR A 31 -9.25 3.10 -10.16
N PHE A 32 -9.52 4.33 -9.71
CA PHE A 32 -9.06 5.53 -10.41
C PHE A 32 -7.59 5.81 -10.09
N PHE A 33 -6.68 5.41 -10.97
CA PHE A 33 -5.27 5.79 -10.92
C PHE A 33 -5.07 7.22 -11.42
N LEU A 34 -4.07 7.91 -10.86
CA LEU A 34 -3.70 9.24 -11.30
C LEU A 34 -2.75 9.19 -12.50
N ALA A 35 -2.92 10.13 -13.43
CA ALA A 35 -1.93 10.40 -14.47
C ALA A 35 -0.90 11.46 -14.03
N ASP A 36 -1.28 12.38 -13.16
CA ASP A 36 -0.40 13.42 -12.63
C ASP A 36 -0.84 13.84 -11.20
N PRO A 37 -0.01 13.68 -10.16
CA PRO A 37 1.23 12.89 -10.16
C PRO A 37 0.94 11.38 -10.20
N GLU A 38 1.48 10.65 -11.19
CA GLU A 38 1.27 9.20 -11.35
C GLU A 38 1.86 8.38 -10.20
N ILE A 39 3.05 8.76 -9.73
CA ILE A 39 3.79 8.05 -8.69
C ILE A 39 4.10 8.97 -7.51
N SER A 40 4.16 8.38 -6.32
CA SER A 40 4.74 9.01 -5.13
C SER A 40 6.01 8.26 -4.74
N ASP A 41 7.05 8.99 -4.35
CA ASP A 41 8.24 8.37 -3.75
C ASP A 41 7.89 7.88 -2.34
N ILE A 42 7.59 6.57 -2.24
CA ILE A 42 7.23 5.96 -0.96
C ILE A 42 8.44 5.86 -0.02
N ASN A 43 9.67 5.86 -0.55
CA ASN A 43 10.88 5.81 0.29
C ASN A 43 11.09 7.10 1.07
N ASN A 44 10.60 8.23 0.55
CA ASN A 44 10.61 9.51 1.25
C ASN A 44 9.44 9.70 2.23
N THR A 45 8.34 8.96 2.05
CA THR A 45 7.10 9.18 2.82
C THR A 45 6.81 8.09 3.84
N VAL A 46 7.39 6.91 3.68
CA VAL A 46 7.23 5.75 4.58
C VAL A 46 8.60 5.28 5.03
N GLU A 47 8.71 4.86 6.29
CA GLU A 47 9.95 4.31 6.82
C GLU A 47 10.37 3.07 6.02
N SER A 48 11.61 3.06 5.53
CA SER A 48 12.16 1.96 4.72
C SER A 48 12.02 0.60 5.40
N CYS A 49 12.20 0.56 6.73
CA CYS A 49 12.04 -0.66 7.52
C CYS A 49 10.61 -1.22 7.47
N TYR A 50 9.59 -0.38 7.29
CA TYR A 50 8.20 -0.82 7.19
C TYR A 50 7.89 -1.33 5.78
N ILE A 51 8.39 -0.66 4.75
CA ILE A 51 8.28 -1.11 3.35
C ILE A 51 8.92 -2.50 3.21
N ASP A 52 10.12 -2.70 3.74
CA ASP A 52 10.83 -3.99 3.66
C ASP A 52 10.07 -5.10 4.40
N LYS A 53 9.51 -4.81 5.58
CA LYS A 53 8.66 -5.77 6.30
C LYS A 53 7.44 -6.17 5.48
N VAL A 54 6.73 -5.21 4.89
CA VAL A 54 5.57 -5.47 4.03
C VAL A 54 5.99 -6.32 2.83
N ARG A 55 7.07 -5.95 2.14
CA ARG A 55 7.62 -6.71 1.00
C ARG A 55 7.93 -8.16 1.38
N THR A 56 8.61 -8.39 2.51
CA THR A 56 8.97 -9.74 2.97
C THR A 56 7.73 -10.56 3.32
N VAL A 57 6.78 -9.99 4.06
CA VAL A 57 5.55 -10.68 4.49
C VAL A 57 4.66 -11.03 3.29
N HIS A 58 4.57 -10.14 2.30
CA HIS A 58 3.81 -10.41 1.07
C HIS A 58 4.47 -11.47 0.20
N SER A 59 5.78 -11.44 0.02
CA SER A 59 6.47 -12.34 -0.92
C SER A 59 6.81 -13.69 -0.31
N GLN A 60 7.56 -13.71 0.80
CA GLN A 60 8.12 -14.92 1.42
C GLN A 60 7.28 -15.41 2.61
N GLY A 61 6.49 -14.52 3.19
CA GLY A 61 5.79 -14.75 4.45
C GLY A 61 6.64 -14.39 5.67
N ALA A 62 5.97 -14.03 6.76
CA ALA A 62 6.55 -13.90 8.08
C ALA A 62 5.43 -13.99 9.14
N PHE A 63 5.78 -13.89 10.43
CA PHE A 63 4.82 -13.89 11.54
C PHE A 63 3.89 -15.13 11.57
N GLY A 64 4.39 -16.28 11.11
CA GLY A 64 3.61 -17.53 11.01
C GLY A 64 2.76 -17.67 9.74
N SER A 65 2.73 -16.65 8.87
CA SER A 65 2.11 -16.70 7.54
C SER A 65 3.10 -17.14 6.47
N ARG A 66 2.60 -17.80 5.42
CA ARG A 66 3.37 -18.21 4.23
C ARG A 66 3.46 -17.11 3.16
N GLY A 67 2.83 -15.95 3.40
CA GLY A 67 2.73 -14.87 2.41
C GLY A 67 1.91 -15.28 1.17
N TYR A 68 2.00 -14.47 0.12
CA TYR A 68 1.37 -14.71 -1.19
C TYR A 68 2.26 -15.47 -2.17
N GLN A 69 3.51 -15.76 -1.80
CA GLN A 69 4.46 -16.53 -2.64
C GLN A 69 4.63 -15.94 -4.04
N SER A 70 4.51 -14.62 -4.13
CA SER A 70 4.57 -13.86 -5.38
C SER A 70 5.55 -12.69 -5.21
N PRO A 71 6.23 -12.26 -6.28
CA PRO A 71 7.09 -11.08 -6.21
C PRO A 71 6.25 -9.85 -5.84
N TRP A 72 6.74 -9.06 -4.91
CA TRP A 72 6.15 -7.77 -4.54
C TRP A 72 6.96 -6.67 -5.23
N LEU A 73 6.31 -5.91 -6.11
CA LEU A 73 6.93 -4.87 -6.93
C LEU A 73 6.74 -3.51 -6.27
N ILE A 74 7.84 -2.78 -6.06
CA ILE A 74 7.78 -1.43 -5.47
C ILE A 74 7.05 -0.44 -6.39
N GLU A 75 7.23 -0.58 -7.69
CA GLU A 75 6.60 0.25 -8.73
C GLU A 75 5.06 0.23 -8.61
N GLU A 76 4.48 -0.94 -8.27
CA GLU A 76 3.03 -1.07 -8.05
C GLU A 76 2.55 -0.42 -6.75
N ALA A 77 3.43 -0.29 -5.76
CA ALA A 77 3.11 0.35 -4.48
C ALA A 77 3.22 1.88 -4.55
N GLU A 78 4.04 2.40 -5.47
CA GLU A 78 4.27 3.83 -5.69
C GLU A 78 3.16 4.51 -6.50
N LYS A 79 2.37 3.75 -7.27
CA LYS A 79 1.25 4.30 -8.06
C LYS A 79 0.23 5.02 -7.19
N ASN A 80 -0.08 6.26 -7.56
CA ASN A 80 -1.11 7.06 -6.92
C ASN A 80 -2.48 6.76 -7.49
N LEU A 81 -3.48 6.82 -6.61
CA LEU A 81 -4.87 6.58 -6.91
C LEU A 81 -5.76 7.49 -6.08
N LEU A 82 -7.02 7.63 -6.48
CA LEU A 82 -8.05 8.16 -5.60
C LEU A 82 -8.43 7.07 -4.60
N ARG A 83 -8.26 7.38 -3.31
CA ARG A 83 -8.47 6.45 -2.20
C ARG A 83 -9.81 5.73 -2.33
N THR A 84 -9.76 4.40 -2.43
CA THR A 84 -10.95 3.57 -2.67
C THR A 84 -11.77 3.33 -1.39
N HIS A 85 -11.13 3.39 -0.22
CA HIS A 85 -11.78 3.18 1.07
C HIS A 85 -11.02 3.86 2.23
N THR A 86 -11.72 4.19 3.30
CA THR A 86 -11.14 4.87 4.47
C THR A 86 -10.23 3.98 5.32
N THR A 87 -10.21 2.67 5.09
CA THR A 87 -9.31 1.73 5.78
C THR A 87 -7.83 2.10 5.61
N ALA A 88 -7.46 2.75 4.49
CA ALA A 88 -6.12 3.29 4.26
C ALA A 88 -5.71 4.32 5.34
N VAL A 89 -6.66 5.15 5.78
CA VAL A 89 -6.44 6.14 6.86
C VAL A 89 -6.25 5.43 8.20
N SER A 90 -7.03 4.38 8.44
CA SER A 90 -6.88 3.54 9.64
C SER A 90 -5.50 2.88 9.67
N ALA A 91 -4.99 2.37 8.53
CA ALA A 91 -3.65 1.80 8.42
C ALA A 91 -2.57 2.81 8.79
N ARG A 92 -2.64 4.03 8.24
CA ARG A 92 -1.71 5.12 8.56
C ARG A 92 -1.69 5.43 10.06
N MET A 93 -2.87 5.50 10.69
CA MET A 93 -2.94 5.79 12.12
C MET A 93 -2.46 4.63 12.98
N LEU A 94 -2.80 3.39 12.66
CA LEU A 94 -2.28 2.22 13.37
C LEU A 94 -0.76 2.17 13.29
N HIS A 95 -0.20 2.45 12.11
CA HIS A 95 1.25 2.57 11.95
C HIS A 95 1.82 3.71 12.81
N ALA A 96 1.21 4.89 12.80
CA ALA A 96 1.64 6.02 13.61
C ALA A 96 1.57 5.76 15.13
N LEU A 97 0.59 4.97 15.60
CA LEU A 97 0.43 4.56 17.00
C LEU A 97 1.35 3.40 17.41
N SER A 98 1.78 2.58 16.46
CA SER A 98 2.68 1.44 16.70
C SER A 98 4.15 1.83 16.88
N LYS A 99 4.45 3.12 16.71
CA LYS A 99 5.74 3.72 17.03
C LYS A 99 5.84 3.99 18.52
#